data_AF-A0A7L2QHT0-F1
#
_entry.id   AF-A0A7L2QHT0-F1
#
_cell.length_a   1.000
_cell.length_b   1.000
_cell.length_c   1.000
_cell.angle_alpha   90.00
_cell.angle_beta   90.00
_cell.angle_gamma   90.00
#
_symmetry.space_group_name_H-M   'P 1'
#
loop_
_entity.id
_entity.type
_entity.pdbx_description
1 polymer ?
#
loop_
_entity_poly.entity_id
_entity_poly.type
_entity_poly.pdbx_seq_one_letter_code
_entity_poly.pdbx_strand_id
1 'polypeptide(L)'
;VLCASGGCLEEGELRRRLPGRPSAEQLAAVLRDAQRFTLVRRPGRAAAAEAEVAVVVATSPLRLCSENVAGCPGQCGQLHICKYHLKGFCRNQLARKGCRFVHSFHSDHNLRVLKQYGLENLNHDELCQLLLQNDPSLLPEICLHYNKGDGLHGSCSFKTSCTKLHVCQYFLRGQCRFGTSCKRSHDLLNPECFEKLERQGMSSEMIKKLPSTYRNMYDIKNGNRNMYDIEDAKSSPCKDGKPSTRRDSSSSKEDESEQICLHHLYRSCGFKEKCIRTHFHLPYRWQYCQGNTWKDFTNMEEIEDAYCDPKIVRFDSAFTEEFLFPFSICFRDMCCGLEKVRRLSTASSVTKPPHFILTTEWIWYWKDEYDTWQEYGKQDDLHAAATVSSDDLEKAYLSESSPKMTFKAGRHEYEINFVSMMQKNLRYKTERKICRR
;
A
#
# COMPACT_ATOMS: atom_id res chain seq x y z
N VAL A 1 33.21 6.60 1.50
CA VAL A 1 33.37 5.12 1.46
C VAL A 1 32.12 4.39 1.00
N LEU A 2 31.00 4.46 1.75
CA LEU A 2 29.75 3.78 1.35
C LEU A 2 29.22 4.29 0.01
N CYS A 3 29.05 5.62 -0.15
CA CYS A 3 28.57 6.21 -1.41
C CYS A 3 29.46 5.87 -2.61
N ALA A 4 30.79 5.96 -2.46
CA ALA A 4 31.75 5.51 -3.47
C ALA A 4 31.63 4.01 -3.83
N SER A 5 31.11 3.18 -2.92
CA SER A 5 30.93 1.74 -3.10
C SER A 5 29.51 1.36 -3.54
N GLY A 6 28.76 2.28 -4.17
CA GLY A 6 27.38 2.03 -4.59
C GLY A 6 26.36 2.17 -3.46
N GLY A 7 26.70 2.90 -2.40
CA GLY A 7 25.80 3.29 -1.32
C GLY A 7 25.56 2.24 -0.23
N CYS A 8 26.20 1.07 -0.30
CA CYS A 8 26.16 0.05 0.75
C CYS A 8 27.45 -0.79 0.77
N LEU A 9 27.79 -1.36 1.93
CA LEU A 9 28.88 -2.34 2.09
C LEU A 9 28.54 -3.34 3.19
N GLU A 10 29.06 -4.56 3.07
CA GLU A 10 29.08 -5.52 4.18
C GLU A 10 29.89 -4.92 5.34
N GLU A 11 29.43 -5.12 6.58
CA GLU A 11 30.02 -4.50 7.77
C GLU A 11 31.51 -4.88 7.93
N GLY A 12 31.83 -6.16 7.68
CA GLY A 12 33.22 -6.63 7.70
C GLY A 12 34.11 -5.99 6.65
N GLU A 13 33.57 -5.70 5.45
CA GLU A 13 34.29 -5.01 4.38
C GLU A 13 34.43 -3.51 4.67
N LEU A 14 33.39 -2.87 5.22
CA LEU A 14 33.45 -1.48 5.66
C LEU A 14 34.56 -1.30 6.69
N ARG A 15 34.65 -2.18 7.69
CA ARG A 15 35.70 -2.15 8.70
C ARG A 15 37.11 -2.26 8.11
N ARG A 16 37.29 -3.07 7.06
CA ARG A 16 38.58 -3.22 6.36
C ARG A 16 38.98 -1.96 5.57
N ARG A 17 38.00 -1.24 5.02
CA ARG A 17 38.23 -0.03 4.20
C ARG A 17 38.37 1.25 5.02
N LEU A 18 37.93 1.25 6.28
CA LEU A 18 38.06 2.43 7.14
C LEU A 18 39.51 2.61 7.63
N PRO A 19 40.04 3.85 7.60
CA PRO A 19 41.35 4.15 8.16
C PRO A 19 41.37 3.84 9.66
N GLY A 20 42.47 3.25 10.15
CA GLY A 20 42.63 2.87 11.55
C GLY A 20 41.93 1.57 11.97
N ARG A 21 41.13 0.94 11.09
CA ARG A 21 40.43 -0.35 11.35
C ARG A 21 39.76 -0.38 12.73
N PRO A 22 38.71 0.41 12.95
CA PRO A 22 38.05 0.52 14.25
C PRO A 22 37.59 -0.84 14.76
N SER A 23 37.52 -0.99 16.10
CA SER A 23 36.95 -2.19 16.71
C SER A 23 35.48 -2.35 16.29
N ALA A 24 34.94 -3.57 16.42
CA ALA A 24 33.52 -3.82 16.12
C ALA A 24 32.60 -2.92 16.96
N GLU A 25 32.96 -2.68 18.22
CA GLU A 25 32.20 -1.83 19.15
C GLU A 25 32.23 -0.35 18.73
N GLN A 26 33.40 0.16 18.32
CA GLN A 26 33.55 1.53 17.83
C GLN A 26 32.75 1.75 16.54
N LEU A 27 32.81 0.79 15.62
CA LEU A 27 32.05 0.86 14.38
C LEU A 27 30.54 0.79 14.66
N ALA A 28 30.09 -0.16 15.48
CA ALA A 28 28.70 -0.28 15.89
C ALA A 28 28.19 1.01 16.55
N ALA A 29 29.02 1.71 17.34
CA ALA A 29 28.65 2.96 17.98
C ALA A 29 28.33 4.08 16.97
N VAL A 30 29.10 4.19 15.90
CA VAL A 30 28.86 5.15 14.80
C VAL A 30 27.65 4.75 13.98
N LEU A 31 27.46 3.45 13.75
CA LEU A 31 26.37 2.91 12.94
C LEU A 31 24.98 2.98 13.62
N ARG A 32 24.90 3.38 14.90
CA ARG A 32 23.63 3.63 15.59
C ARG A 32 22.86 4.84 15.06
N ASP A 33 23.51 5.74 14.33
CA ASP A 33 22.86 6.91 13.77
C ASP A 33 21.95 6.53 12.58
N ALA A 34 20.66 6.31 12.88
CA ALA A 34 19.63 5.94 11.92
C ALA A 34 19.36 7.01 10.85
N GLN A 35 19.78 8.27 11.06
CA GLN A 35 19.68 9.32 10.05
C GLN A 35 20.77 9.19 8.98
N ARG A 36 21.84 8.46 9.28
CA ARG A 36 23.03 8.32 8.41
C ARG A 36 23.27 6.90 7.91
N PHE A 37 22.80 5.90 8.65
CA PHE A 37 23.03 4.49 8.32
C PHE A 37 21.78 3.65 8.56
N THR A 38 21.56 2.68 7.69
CA THR A 38 20.58 1.62 7.90
C THR A 38 21.29 0.28 7.86
N LEU A 39 21.17 -0.50 8.93
CA LEU A 39 21.71 -1.86 9.00
C LEU A 39 20.64 -2.86 8.56
N VAL A 40 20.99 -3.73 7.63
CA VAL A 40 20.12 -4.79 7.13
C VAL A 40 20.88 -6.09 7.00
N ARG A 41 20.14 -7.20 7.01
CA ARG A 41 20.69 -8.52 6.69
C ARG A 41 20.39 -8.88 5.25
N ARG A 42 21.42 -9.33 4.52
CA ARG A 42 21.31 -9.79 3.13
C ARG A 42 21.84 -11.22 3.02
N PRO A 43 21.27 -12.07 2.15
CA PRO A 43 21.85 -13.38 1.87
C PRO A 43 23.28 -13.23 1.34
N GLY A 44 24.22 -13.96 1.93
CA GLY A 44 25.63 -13.93 1.56
C GLY A 44 25.88 -14.37 0.12
N ARG A 45 26.95 -13.85 -0.49
CA ARG A 45 27.35 -14.19 -1.87
C ARG A 45 28.03 -15.56 -2.02
N ALA A 46 28.44 -16.19 -0.92
CA ALA A 46 29.13 -17.46 -0.94
C ALA A 46 28.13 -18.63 -1.00
N ALA A 47 28.21 -19.44 -2.04
CA ALA A 47 27.32 -20.58 -2.33
C ALA A 47 27.32 -21.70 -1.27
N ALA A 48 28.08 -21.57 -0.18
CA ALA A 48 28.31 -22.63 0.79
C ALA A 48 27.71 -22.37 2.19
N ALA A 49 27.09 -21.22 2.46
CA ALA A 49 26.42 -21.01 3.74
C ALA A 49 25.20 -20.09 3.57
N GLU A 50 24.05 -20.54 4.08
CA GLU A 50 22.82 -19.75 4.31
C GLU A 50 23.02 -18.62 5.35
N ALA A 51 24.25 -18.13 5.53
CA ALA A 51 24.57 -17.09 6.48
C ALA A 51 24.13 -15.73 5.93
N GLU A 52 23.20 -15.10 6.64
CA GLU A 52 22.87 -13.70 6.43
C GLU A 52 24.05 -12.82 6.84
N VAL A 53 24.44 -11.90 5.95
CA VAL A 53 25.52 -10.94 6.20
C VAL A 53 24.93 -9.58 6.55
N ALA A 54 25.47 -8.96 7.60
CA ALA A 54 25.13 -7.58 7.96
C ALA A 54 25.70 -6.60 6.93
N VAL A 55 24.82 -5.78 6.36
CA VAL A 55 25.13 -4.77 5.35
C VAL A 55 24.71 -3.40 5.86
N VAL A 56 25.64 -2.47 5.77
CA VAL A 56 25.45 -1.05 6.11
C VAL A 56 25.08 -0.30 4.84
N VAL A 57 23.93 0.34 4.84
CA VAL A 57 23.43 1.20 3.76
C VAL A 57 23.54 2.67 4.19
N ALA A 58 24.01 3.53 3.29
CA ALA A 58 24.09 4.97 3.55
C ALA A 58 22.69 5.62 3.47
N THR A 59 22.28 6.25 4.54
CA THR A 59 20.96 6.86 4.70
C THR A 59 21.09 8.36 4.89
N SER A 60 20.13 9.12 4.40
CA SER A 60 20.11 10.56 4.61
C SER A 60 18.70 11.13 4.49
N PRO A 61 18.30 12.07 5.35
CA PRO A 61 17.06 12.83 5.19
C PRO A 61 17.15 13.93 4.12
N LEU A 62 18.32 14.14 3.49
CA LEU A 62 18.52 15.17 2.46
C LEU A 62 17.60 14.95 1.24
N ARG A 63 16.88 15.99 0.81
CA ARG A 63 15.97 15.95 -0.35
C ARG A 63 16.18 17.14 -1.28
N LEU A 64 15.64 17.03 -2.50
CA LEU A 64 15.56 18.17 -3.42
C LEU A 64 14.39 19.10 -3.04
N CYS A 65 14.58 20.40 -3.25
CA CYS A 65 13.52 21.38 -3.04
C CYS A 65 12.45 21.29 -4.14
N SER A 66 11.18 21.20 -3.73
CA SER A 66 10.01 21.22 -4.63
C SER A 66 9.81 22.57 -5.32
N GLU A 67 10.19 23.67 -4.65
CA GLU A 67 10.02 25.05 -5.10
C GLU A 67 11.27 25.66 -5.77
N ASN A 68 12.24 24.84 -6.16
CA ASN A 68 13.52 25.28 -6.76
C ASN A 68 13.35 26.22 -7.97
N VAL A 69 12.20 26.20 -8.66
CA VAL A 69 11.89 27.10 -9.78
C VAL A 69 11.10 28.34 -9.37
N ALA A 70 10.39 28.28 -8.24
CA ALA A 70 9.36 29.26 -7.85
C ALA A 70 9.90 30.40 -6.96
N GLY A 71 11.22 30.65 -6.98
CA GLY A 71 11.83 31.73 -6.20
C GLY A 71 12.03 31.38 -4.72
N CYS A 72 12.40 30.13 -4.42
CA CYS A 72 12.72 29.73 -3.05
C CYS A 72 13.78 30.68 -2.44
N PRO A 73 13.53 31.27 -1.25
CA PRO A 73 14.40 32.28 -0.64
C PRO A 73 15.73 31.74 -0.09
N GLY A 74 16.02 30.44 -0.27
CA GLY A 74 17.29 29.82 0.13
C GLY A 74 17.38 29.41 1.61
N GLN A 75 16.24 29.39 2.33
CA GLN A 75 16.15 28.94 3.74
C GLN A 75 15.38 27.62 3.89
N CYS A 76 15.18 26.87 2.79
CA CYS A 76 14.37 25.66 2.76
C CYS A 76 15.02 24.40 3.38
N GLY A 77 16.33 24.43 3.68
CA GLY A 77 17.07 23.25 4.14
C GLY A 77 17.17 22.10 3.12
N GLN A 78 16.83 22.34 1.85
CA GLN A 78 16.81 21.34 0.78
C GLN A 78 17.69 21.74 -0.40
N LEU A 79 18.14 20.76 -1.17
CA LEU A 79 19.03 20.99 -2.30
C LEU A 79 18.28 21.61 -3.49
N HIS A 80 18.88 22.66 -4.04
CA HIS A 80 18.49 23.24 -5.31
C HIS A 80 19.33 22.60 -6.40
N ILE A 81 18.85 21.48 -6.96
CA ILE A 81 19.52 20.77 -8.05
C ILE A 81 18.52 20.35 -9.13
N CYS A 82 18.94 20.40 -10.38
CA CYS A 82 18.16 19.86 -11.49
C CYS A 82 18.04 18.34 -11.37
N LYS A 83 16.80 17.84 -11.27
CA LYS A 83 16.53 16.39 -11.23
C LYS A 83 17.09 15.63 -12.44
N TYR A 84 17.14 16.25 -13.63
CA TYR A 84 17.66 15.61 -14.83
C TYR A 84 19.19 15.59 -14.86
N HIS A 85 19.83 16.64 -14.33
CA HIS A 85 21.29 16.65 -14.15
C HIS A 85 21.71 15.57 -13.15
N LEU A 86 20.99 15.44 -12.03
CA LEU A 86 21.21 14.38 -11.05
C LEU A 86 21.07 12.97 -11.65
N LYS A 87 20.20 12.79 -12.65
CA LYS A 87 20.04 11.53 -13.39
C LYS A 87 21.15 11.26 -14.42
N GLY A 88 22.05 12.22 -14.65
CA GLY A 88 23.20 12.07 -15.54
C GLY A 88 23.11 12.93 -16.80
N PHE A 89 21.91 13.24 -17.31
CA PHE A 89 21.76 14.06 -18.52
C PHE A 89 20.58 15.03 -18.46
N CYS A 90 20.88 16.32 -18.60
CA CYS A 90 19.91 17.40 -18.70
C CYS A 90 19.90 18.01 -20.11
N ARG A 91 18.83 17.74 -20.89
CA ARG A 91 18.65 18.28 -22.25
C ARG A 91 18.73 19.80 -22.33
N ASN A 92 18.33 20.50 -21.26
CA ASN A 92 18.32 21.95 -21.20
C ASN A 92 19.73 22.56 -20.97
N GLN A 93 20.73 21.75 -20.61
CA GLN A 93 22.12 22.22 -20.48
C GLN A 93 22.70 22.69 -21.81
N LEU A 94 22.31 22.04 -22.90
CA LEU A 94 22.74 22.34 -24.27
C LEU A 94 21.77 23.27 -25.01
N ALA A 95 20.68 23.68 -24.35
CA ALA A 95 19.68 24.56 -24.95
C ALA A 95 20.16 26.03 -24.92
N ARG A 96 19.76 26.82 -25.93
CA ARG A 96 20.16 28.24 -26.07
C ARG A 96 19.88 29.11 -24.85
N LYS A 97 18.86 28.78 -24.05
CA LYS A 97 18.46 29.52 -22.83
C LYS A 97 19.08 28.95 -21.54
N GLY A 98 19.88 27.88 -21.62
CA GLY A 98 20.41 27.16 -20.45
C GLY A 98 19.33 26.49 -19.60
N CYS A 99 19.75 25.71 -18.61
CA CYS A 99 18.83 25.11 -17.65
C CYS A 99 18.47 26.15 -16.57
N ARG A 100 17.18 26.28 -16.25
CA ARG A 100 16.71 27.14 -15.15
C ARG A 100 17.04 26.61 -13.76
N PHE A 101 17.48 25.35 -13.68
CA PHE A 101 17.82 24.68 -12.43
C PHE A 101 19.34 24.65 -12.26
N VAL A 102 19.79 24.71 -11.01
CA VAL A 102 21.21 24.64 -10.65
C VAL A 102 21.77 23.23 -10.94
N HIS A 103 22.94 23.19 -11.57
CA HIS A 103 23.68 21.96 -11.91
C HIS A 103 24.93 21.75 -11.04
N SER A 104 25.13 22.55 -9.98
CA SER A 104 26.26 22.40 -9.06
C SER A 104 25.79 22.09 -7.64
N PHE A 105 26.24 20.95 -7.10
CA PHE A 105 26.06 20.58 -5.69
C PHE A 105 26.80 21.51 -4.73
N HIS A 106 27.81 22.24 -5.21
CA HIS A 106 28.62 23.16 -4.39
C HIS A 106 28.30 24.62 -4.69
N SER A 107 27.06 24.94 -5.10
CA SER A 107 26.57 26.33 -5.06
C SER A 107 26.52 26.84 -3.60
N ASP A 108 26.56 28.15 -3.39
CA ASP A 108 26.58 28.72 -2.03
C ASP A 108 25.43 28.22 -1.14
N HIS A 109 24.24 28.08 -1.70
CA HIS A 109 23.08 27.52 -1.01
C HIS A 109 23.25 26.03 -0.71
N ASN A 110 23.57 25.24 -1.74
CA ASN A 110 23.69 23.78 -1.59
C ASN A 110 24.82 23.40 -0.64
N LEU A 111 25.94 24.14 -0.64
CA LEU A 111 27.05 23.90 0.28
C LEU A 111 26.65 24.14 1.75
N ARG A 112 25.82 25.15 2.04
CA ARG A 112 25.27 25.35 3.40
C ARG A 112 24.39 24.18 3.82
N VAL A 113 23.51 23.71 2.92
CA VAL A 113 22.66 22.55 3.17
C VAL A 113 23.51 21.30 3.38
N LEU A 114 24.52 21.04 2.52
CA LEU A 114 25.41 19.88 2.66
C LEU A 114 26.17 19.90 3.99
N LYS A 115 26.66 21.06 4.43
CA LYS A 115 27.32 21.23 5.74
C LYS A 115 26.38 20.92 6.90
N GLN A 116 25.11 21.32 6.81
CA GLN A 116 24.11 21.01 7.84
C GLN A 116 23.93 19.50 8.05
N TYR A 117 24.10 18.70 6.99
CA TYR A 117 24.00 17.24 7.04
C TYR A 117 25.37 16.51 7.14
N GLY A 118 26.49 17.24 7.19
CA GLY A 118 27.84 16.66 7.22
C GLY A 118 28.21 15.90 5.95
N LEU A 119 27.79 16.40 4.79
CA LEU A 119 27.95 15.78 3.46
C LEU A 119 28.80 16.63 2.49
N GLU A 120 29.44 17.69 2.97
CA GLU A 120 30.20 18.65 2.17
C GLU A 120 31.43 18.06 1.46
N ASN A 121 31.95 16.94 1.99
CA ASN A 121 33.13 16.26 1.45
C ASN A 121 32.80 15.19 0.40
N LEU A 122 31.50 14.95 0.13
CA LEU A 122 31.10 14.01 -0.91
C LEU A 122 31.20 14.66 -2.29
N ASN A 123 31.70 13.90 -3.26
CA ASN A 123 31.74 14.34 -4.64
C ASN A 123 30.38 14.20 -5.34
N HIS A 124 30.29 14.68 -6.58
CA HIS A 124 29.07 14.64 -7.39
C HIS A 124 28.44 13.23 -7.47
N ASP A 125 29.24 12.21 -7.82
CA ASP A 125 28.73 10.84 -8.00
C ASP A 125 28.27 10.22 -6.68
N GLU A 126 28.97 10.52 -5.59
CA GLU A 126 28.61 10.08 -4.24
C GLU A 126 27.31 10.71 -3.76
N LEU A 127 27.09 11.99 -4.03
CA LEU A 127 25.84 12.69 -3.72
C LEU A 127 24.68 12.18 -4.57
N CYS A 128 24.91 11.94 -5.87
CA CYS A 128 23.92 11.33 -6.76
C CYS A 128 23.52 9.93 -6.27
N GLN A 129 24.49 9.08 -5.91
CA GLN A 129 24.22 7.76 -5.33
C GLN A 129 23.39 7.85 -4.05
N LEU A 130 23.77 8.75 -3.14
CA LEU A 130 23.08 8.95 -1.86
C LEU A 130 21.63 9.41 -2.07
N LEU A 131 21.41 10.39 -2.94
CA LEU A 131 20.08 10.95 -3.20
C LEU A 131 19.17 9.93 -3.89
N LEU A 132 19.66 9.22 -4.90
CA LEU A 132 18.85 8.26 -5.66
C LEU A 132 18.34 7.09 -4.82
N GLN A 133 19.11 6.62 -3.82
CA GLN A 133 18.65 5.55 -2.93
C GLN A 133 17.78 6.05 -1.78
N ASN A 134 17.86 7.33 -1.41
CA ASN A 134 17.09 7.90 -0.30
C ASN A 134 15.78 8.58 -0.74
N ASP A 135 15.66 8.98 -2.00
CA ASP A 135 14.46 9.63 -2.55
C ASP A 135 13.85 8.81 -3.72
N PRO A 136 12.78 8.04 -3.45
CA PRO A 136 12.12 7.22 -4.47
C PRO A 136 11.56 8.03 -5.65
N SER A 137 11.28 9.32 -5.49
CA SER A 137 10.76 10.17 -6.58
C SER A 137 11.80 10.42 -7.68
N LEU A 138 13.08 10.22 -7.37
CA LEU A 138 14.17 10.35 -8.32
C LEU A 138 14.38 9.07 -9.14
N LEU A 139 13.91 7.92 -8.66
CA LEU A 139 14.04 6.66 -9.39
C LEU A 139 12.94 6.50 -10.46
N PRO A 140 13.23 5.81 -11.57
CA PRO A 140 12.20 5.41 -12.53
C PRO A 140 11.10 4.56 -11.85
N GLU A 141 9.86 4.72 -12.28
CA GLU A 141 8.77 3.91 -11.73
C GLU A 141 8.77 2.49 -12.31
N ILE A 142 8.54 1.49 -11.46
CA ILE A 142 8.37 0.10 -11.87
C ILE A 142 6.89 -0.17 -12.18
N CYS A 143 6.61 -0.82 -13.30
CA CYS A 143 5.26 -1.20 -13.67
C CYS A 143 4.77 -2.37 -12.81
N LEU A 144 3.82 -2.09 -11.91
CA LEU A 144 3.23 -3.13 -11.06
C LEU A 144 2.36 -4.12 -11.85
N HIS A 145 1.72 -3.66 -12.94
CA HIS A 145 0.94 -4.53 -13.82
C HIS A 145 1.81 -5.51 -14.60
N TYR A 146 3.00 -5.07 -15.03
CA TYR A 146 3.99 -5.97 -15.61
C TYR A 146 4.37 -7.09 -14.64
N ASN A 147 4.41 -6.79 -13.34
CA ASN A 147 4.71 -7.76 -12.29
C ASN A 147 3.52 -8.66 -11.89
N LYS A 148 2.37 -8.58 -12.56
CA LYS A 148 1.17 -9.41 -12.31
C LYS A 148 0.68 -10.09 -13.60
N GLY A 149 -0.16 -11.12 -13.47
CA GLY A 149 -0.74 -11.85 -14.61
C GLY A 149 0.28 -12.69 -15.40
N ASP A 150 -0.17 -13.33 -16.46
CA ASP A 150 0.66 -14.16 -17.36
C ASP A 150 0.99 -13.43 -18.68
N GLY A 151 1.98 -13.96 -19.41
CA GLY A 151 2.43 -13.44 -20.70
C GLY A 151 3.62 -12.47 -20.64
N LEU A 152 4.14 -12.10 -21.82
CA LEU A 152 5.39 -11.35 -22.00
C LEU A 152 5.42 -10.00 -21.26
N HIS A 153 4.27 -9.32 -21.17
CA HIS A 153 4.13 -8.03 -20.49
C HIS A 153 3.28 -8.11 -19.21
N GLY A 154 3.02 -9.33 -18.70
CA GLY A 154 2.08 -9.54 -17.61
C GLY A 154 0.71 -8.95 -17.91
N SER A 155 0.08 -8.31 -16.92
CA SER A 155 -1.21 -7.64 -17.06
C SER A 155 -1.11 -6.18 -17.52
N CYS A 156 0.07 -5.73 -17.97
CA CYS A 156 0.24 -4.38 -18.47
C CYS A 156 -0.41 -4.22 -19.86
N SER A 157 -1.49 -3.44 -19.92
CA SER A 157 -2.21 -3.14 -21.18
C SER A 157 -1.40 -2.29 -22.16
N PHE A 158 -0.47 -1.48 -21.65
CA PHE A 158 0.39 -0.62 -22.47
C PHE A 158 1.55 -1.36 -23.14
N LYS A 159 1.90 -2.57 -22.68
CA LYS A 159 2.98 -3.38 -23.30
C LYS A 159 4.25 -2.55 -23.54
N THR A 160 4.76 -2.50 -24.76
CA THR A 160 5.96 -1.74 -25.13
C THR A 160 5.80 -0.22 -24.98
N SER A 161 4.59 0.33 -25.07
CA SER A 161 4.33 1.77 -24.90
C SER A 161 4.20 2.20 -23.43
N CYS A 162 4.30 1.28 -22.47
CA CYS A 162 4.31 1.63 -21.05
C CYS A 162 5.50 2.53 -20.70
N THR A 163 5.24 3.65 -20.04
CA THR A 163 6.29 4.58 -19.59
C THR A 163 7.03 4.11 -18.33
N LYS A 164 6.45 3.15 -17.61
CA LYS A 164 7.05 2.52 -16.42
C LYS A 164 7.93 1.33 -16.82
N LEU A 165 8.92 1.01 -16.00
CA LEU A 165 9.87 -0.07 -16.26
C LEU A 165 9.22 -1.44 -16.12
N HIS A 166 9.45 -2.28 -17.12
CA HIS A 166 9.03 -3.68 -17.17
C HIS A 166 10.14 -4.59 -16.64
N VAL A 167 10.37 -4.52 -15.33
CA VAL A 167 11.40 -5.29 -14.62
C VAL A 167 10.80 -5.98 -13.40
N CYS A 168 11.33 -7.14 -13.06
CA CYS A 168 10.93 -7.92 -11.90
C CYS A 168 11.14 -7.11 -10.61
N GLN A 169 10.06 -6.82 -9.91
CA GLN A 169 10.10 -6.08 -8.66
C GLN A 169 10.86 -6.84 -7.56
N TYR A 170 10.71 -8.16 -7.50
CA TYR A 170 11.41 -8.99 -6.52
C TYR A 170 12.92 -9.04 -6.79
N PHE A 171 13.35 -8.93 -8.05
CA PHE A 171 14.77 -8.82 -8.39
C PHE A 171 15.37 -7.52 -7.87
N LEU A 172 14.68 -6.39 -8.10
CA LEU A 172 15.12 -5.09 -7.60
C LEU A 172 15.13 -5.01 -6.06
N ARG A 173 14.34 -5.84 -5.38
CA ARG A 173 14.38 -6.02 -3.92
C ARG A 173 15.47 -7.00 -3.46
N GLY A 174 16.10 -7.74 -4.36
CA GLY A 174 17.03 -8.83 -4.02
C GLY A 174 16.36 -10.08 -3.44
N GLN A 175 15.07 -10.29 -3.71
CA GLN A 175 14.23 -11.34 -3.14
C GLN A 175 13.63 -12.29 -4.21
N CYS A 176 14.05 -12.19 -5.47
CA CYS A 176 13.55 -13.07 -6.52
C CYS A 176 14.12 -14.49 -6.37
N ARG A 177 13.23 -15.46 -6.12
CA ARG A 177 13.60 -16.88 -5.94
C ARG A 177 13.84 -17.63 -7.25
N PHE A 178 13.39 -17.06 -8.37
CA PHE A 178 13.47 -17.70 -9.67
C PHE A 178 14.79 -17.42 -10.40
N GLY A 179 15.62 -16.48 -9.93
CA GLY A 179 16.90 -16.18 -10.57
C GLY A 179 16.75 -15.96 -12.09
N THR A 180 17.52 -16.71 -12.88
CA THR A 180 17.48 -16.66 -14.36
C THR A 180 16.23 -17.30 -14.97
N SER A 181 15.49 -18.14 -14.25
CA SER A 181 14.23 -18.74 -14.71
C SER A 181 13.00 -17.87 -14.41
N CYS A 182 13.19 -16.64 -13.94
CA CYS A 182 12.08 -15.74 -13.67
C CYS A 182 11.34 -15.39 -14.97
N LYS A 183 10.01 -15.49 -14.94
CA LYS A 183 9.13 -15.03 -16.03
C LYS A 183 9.20 -13.52 -16.27
N ARG A 184 9.84 -12.77 -15.38
CA ARG A 184 9.98 -11.31 -15.43
C ARG A 184 11.43 -10.93 -15.66
N SER A 185 11.64 -9.88 -16.45
CA SER A 185 12.97 -9.43 -16.84
C SER A 185 13.79 -8.99 -15.62
N HIS A 186 15.02 -9.47 -15.54
CA HIS A 186 16.04 -9.04 -14.57
C HIS A 186 17.09 -8.14 -15.23
N ASP A 187 16.95 -7.87 -16.52
CA ASP A 187 17.92 -7.13 -17.30
C ASP A 187 17.42 -5.70 -17.56
N LEU A 188 18.07 -4.71 -16.95
CA LEU A 188 17.78 -3.29 -17.21
C LEU A 188 18.45 -2.76 -18.48
N LEU A 189 19.41 -3.52 -19.04
CA LEU A 189 20.13 -3.19 -20.26
C LEU A 189 19.44 -3.77 -21.51
N ASN A 190 18.31 -4.46 -21.34
CA ASN A 190 17.50 -4.87 -22.48
C ASN A 190 17.09 -3.62 -23.30
N PRO A 191 17.00 -3.71 -24.63
CA PRO A 191 16.79 -2.54 -25.48
C PRO A 191 15.55 -1.70 -25.11
N GLU A 192 14.43 -2.35 -24.75
CA GLU A 192 13.19 -1.66 -24.40
C GLU A 192 13.32 -0.85 -23.10
N CYS A 193 13.95 -1.41 -22.08
CA CYS A 193 14.17 -0.75 -20.79
C CYS A 193 15.27 0.30 -20.88
N PHE A 194 16.36 -0.02 -21.58
CA PHE A 194 17.49 0.88 -21.76
C PHE A 194 17.05 2.17 -22.49
N GLU A 195 16.32 2.04 -23.60
CA GLU A 195 15.81 3.20 -24.34
C GLU A 195 14.86 4.07 -23.48
N LYS A 196 14.01 3.44 -22.66
CA LYS A 196 13.13 4.17 -21.72
C LYS A 196 13.93 4.96 -20.68
N LEU A 197 15.00 4.37 -20.15
CA LEU A 197 15.87 4.99 -19.15
C LEU A 197 16.68 6.16 -19.75
N GLU A 198 17.23 5.98 -20.97
CA GLU A 198 17.91 7.06 -21.69
C GLU A 198 16.97 8.22 -22.03
N ARG A 199 15.73 7.93 -22.44
CA ARG A 199 14.70 8.97 -22.67
C ARG A 199 14.38 9.75 -21.40
N GLN A 200 14.52 9.14 -20.22
CA GLN A 200 14.39 9.79 -18.92
C GLN A 200 15.65 10.55 -18.46
N GLY A 201 16.73 10.52 -19.27
CA GLY A 201 17.97 11.24 -19.02
C GLY A 201 18.99 10.48 -18.18
N MET A 202 18.87 9.14 -18.09
CA MET A 202 19.84 8.31 -17.37
C MET A 202 21.01 7.89 -18.25
N SER A 203 22.24 8.01 -17.72
CA SER A 203 23.44 7.52 -18.39
C SER A 203 23.61 6.01 -18.24
N SER A 204 24.32 5.37 -19.18
CA SER A 204 24.60 3.92 -19.14
C SER A 204 25.26 3.47 -17.82
N GLU A 205 26.20 4.26 -17.30
CA GLU A 205 26.87 3.98 -16.03
C GLU A 205 25.93 4.03 -14.82
N MET A 206 24.91 4.90 -14.85
CA MET A 206 23.90 4.96 -13.80
C MET A 206 22.91 3.81 -13.91
N ILE A 207 22.52 3.42 -15.14
CA ILE A 207 21.62 2.29 -15.39
C ILE A 207 22.21 0.99 -14.82
N LYS A 208 23.52 0.76 -14.99
CA LYS A 208 24.22 -0.40 -14.39
C LYS A 208 24.14 -0.44 -12.87
N LYS A 209 24.09 0.71 -12.21
CA LYS A 209 24.02 0.84 -10.74
C LYS A 209 22.59 0.75 -10.20
N LEU A 210 21.56 0.88 -11.05
CA LEU A 210 20.16 0.89 -10.62
C LEU A 210 19.74 -0.33 -9.79
N PRO A 211 20.07 -1.60 -10.13
CA PRO A 211 19.68 -2.75 -9.30
C PRO A 211 20.11 -2.60 -7.84
N SER A 212 21.36 -2.21 -7.60
CA SER A 212 21.87 -1.95 -6.25
C SER A 212 21.18 -0.76 -5.59
N THR A 213 20.93 0.32 -6.34
CA THR A 213 20.26 1.52 -5.82
C THR A 213 18.81 1.24 -5.41
N TYR A 214 18.03 0.48 -6.19
CA TYR A 214 16.69 0.05 -5.80
C TYR A 214 16.72 -0.83 -4.55
N ARG A 215 17.69 -1.77 -4.48
CA ARG A 215 17.83 -2.63 -3.31
C ARG A 215 18.13 -1.82 -2.06
N ASN A 216 19.06 -0.87 -2.13
CA ASN A 216 19.36 0.05 -1.04
C ASN A 216 18.12 0.87 -0.63
N MET A 217 17.35 1.38 -1.60
CA MET A 217 16.12 2.12 -1.33
C MET A 217 15.08 1.29 -0.58
N TYR A 218 14.88 0.02 -0.99
CA TYR A 218 13.99 -0.89 -0.27
C TYR A 218 14.51 -1.23 1.12
N ASP A 219 15.82 -1.41 1.28
CA ASP A 219 16.46 -1.66 2.58
C ASP A 219 16.28 -0.46 3.54
N ILE A 220 16.44 0.77 3.05
CA ILE A 220 16.18 1.99 3.83
C ILE A 220 14.69 2.09 4.21
N LYS A 221 13.78 1.81 3.26
CA LYS A 221 12.34 1.86 3.50
C LYS A 221 11.86 0.80 4.50
N ASN A 222 12.47 -0.38 4.47
CA ASN A 222 12.09 -1.51 5.32
C ASN A 222 12.84 -1.50 6.66
N GLY A 223 14.05 -0.94 6.74
CA GLY A 223 14.81 -0.81 7.99
C GLY A 223 14.13 0.06 9.05
N ASN A 224 13.19 0.92 8.64
CA ASN A 224 12.29 1.66 9.53
C ASN A 224 11.06 0.87 9.99
N ARG A 225 10.91 -0.40 9.57
CA ARG A 225 9.86 -1.32 10.03
C ARG A 225 10.51 -2.38 10.90
N ASN A 226 10.05 -2.48 12.15
CA ASN A 226 10.55 -3.47 13.09
C ASN A 226 10.40 -4.90 12.55
N MET A 227 11.40 -5.70 12.89
CA MET A 227 11.63 -7.09 12.49
C MET A 227 10.71 -8.06 13.26
N TYR A 228 9.39 -8.00 13.03
CA TYR A 228 8.44 -9.02 13.52
C TYR A 228 7.41 -9.54 12.49
N ASP A 229 7.44 -9.08 11.22
CA ASP A 229 6.47 -9.53 10.20
C ASP A 229 7.07 -10.43 9.10
N ILE A 230 8.17 -11.15 9.37
CA ILE A 230 8.83 -12.04 8.39
C ILE A 230 8.69 -13.50 8.82
N GLU A 231 7.47 -14.03 8.92
CA GLU A 231 7.25 -15.49 8.94
C GLU A 231 6.25 -16.01 7.89
N ASP A 232 5.46 -15.18 7.21
CA ASP A 232 4.50 -15.66 6.21
C ASP A 232 5.05 -15.85 4.78
N ALA A 233 6.37 -15.78 4.60
CA ALA A 233 7.01 -15.95 3.30
C ALA A 233 7.75 -17.29 3.12
N LYS A 234 7.43 -18.35 3.88
CA LYS A 234 7.92 -19.71 3.58
C LYS A 234 6.95 -20.45 2.64
N SER A 235 7.19 -20.26 1.34
CA SER A 235 7.08 -21.26 0.26
C SER A 235 5.94 -22.29 0.30
N SER A 236 5.01 -22.19 -0.66
CA SER A 236 4.43 -23.37 -1.32
C SER A 236 5.03 -23.54 -2.73
N PRO A 237 5.36 -24.76 -3.17
CA PRO A 237 6.11 -25.01 -4.41
C PRO A 237 5.18 -24.97 -5.64
N CYS A 238 5.69 -24.43 -6.75
CA CYS A 238 5.07 -24.59 -8.06
C CYS A 238 5.20 -26.06 -8.50
N LYS A 239 4.07 -26.73 -8.76
CA LYS A 239 4.02 -27.90 -9.63
C LYS A 239 3.56 -27.48 -11.03
N ASP A 240 4.40 -27.73 -12.03
CA ASP A 240 4.08 -27.66 -13.45
C ASP A 240 3.26 -28.89 -13.89
N GLY A 241 2.32 -28.69 -14.83
CA GLY A 241 1.85 -29.74 -15.75
C GLY A 241 0.34 -29.88 -16.06
N LYS A 242 -0.22 -28.98 -16.91
CA LYS A 242 -1.25 -29.12 -18.00
C LYS A 242 -2.55 -29.98 -17.83
N PRO A 243 -3.55 -29.85 -18.74
CA PRO A 243 -4.17 -28.69 -19.38
C PRO A 243 -5.69 -28.61 -19.09
N SER A 244 -6.27 -27.43 -19.34
CA SER A 244 -7.68 -27.10 -19.11
C SER A 244 -8.69 -28.08 -19.72
N THR A 245 -9.54 -28.66 -18.87
CA THR A 245 -10.94 -28.92 -19.21
C THR A 245 -11.81 -27.89 -18.51
N ARG A 246 -12.53 -27.11 -19.33
CA ARG A 246 -13.59 -26.20 -18.93
C ARG A 246 -14.53 -26.88 -17.94
N ARG A 247 -14.70 -26.31 -16.75
CA ARG A 247 -15.96 -26.38 -16.01
C ARG A 247 -16.21 -25.03 -15.37
N ASP A 248 -17.34 -24.45 -15.77
CA ASP A 248 -17.96 -23.29 -15.16
C ASP A 248 -18.15 -23.49 -13.66
N SER A 249 -17.90 -22.43 -12.91
CA SER A 249 -18.35 -22.27 -11.52
C SER A 249 -18.71 -20.80 -11.34
N SER A 250 -19.96 -20.52 -11.71
CA SER A 250 -20.67 -19.28 -11.49
C SER A 250 -21.15 -19.23 -10.05
N SER A 251 -20.39 -18.61 -9.14
CA SER A 251 -20.98 -18.09 -7.88
C SER A 251 -20.18 -17.00 -7.14
N SER A 252 -19.08 -16.44 -7.67
CA SER A 252 -18.27 -15.44 -6.94
C SER A 252 -17.98 -14.14 -7.71
N LYS A 253 -18.64 -13.91 -8.85
CA LYS A 253 -18.42 -12.69 -9.67
C LYS A 253 -19.34 -11.53 -9.35
N GLU A 254 -20.47 -11.76 -8.68
CA GLU A 254 -21.46 -10.72 -8.40
C GLU A 254 -21.00 -9.79 -7.27
N ASP A 255 -20.43 -10.32 -6.19
CA ASP A 255 -20.04 -9.56 -4.99
C ASP A 255 -18.91 -8.52 -5.25
N GLU A 256 -17.94 -8.85 -6.11
CA GLU A 256 -16.86 -7.91 -6.50
C GLU A 256 -17.36 -6.74 -7.36
N SER A 257 -18.54 -6.86 -8.00
CA SER A 257 -19.12 -5.81 -8.84
C SER A 257 -19.94 -4.78 -8.06
N GLU A 258 -20.36 -5.14 -6.84
CA GLU A 258 -21.18 -4.33 -5.94
C GLU A 258 -20.34 -3.46 -4.98
N GLN A 259 -19.01 -3.57 -5.04
CA GLN A 259 -18.13 -2.71 -4.24
C GLN A 259 -17.79 -1.40 -4.96
N ILE A 260 -17.67 -0.33 -4.18
CA ILE A 260 -17.17 0.96 -4.66
C ILE A 260 -15.66 0.86 -4.88
N CYS A 261 -15.22 1.33 -6.03
CA CYS A 261 -13.81 1.31 -6.39
C CYS A 261 -13.01 2.29 -5.53
N LEU A 262 -12.29 1.77 -4.53
CA LEU A 262 -11.37 2.56 -3.70
C LEU A 262 -10.42 3.44 -4.53
N HIS A 263 -9.87 2.89 -5.63
CA HIS A 263 -8.96 3.64 -6.49
C HIS A 263 -9.66 4.82 -7.19
N HIS A 264 -10.96 4.73 -7.47
CA HIS A 264 -11.72 5.84 -8.05
C HIS A 264 -11.87 6.98 -7.04
N LEU A 265 -12.17 6.68 -5.78
CA LEU A 265 -12.22 7.67 -4.69
C LEU A 265 -10.88 8.40 -4.52
N TYR A 266 -9.76 7.67 -4.65
CA TYR A 266 -8.42 8.28 -4.66
C TYR A 266 -8.01 8.90 -6.01
N ARG A 267 -8.94 9.04 -6.97
CA ARG A 267 -8.69 9.55 -8.34
C ARG A 267 -7.56 8.84 -9.09
N SER A 268 -7.34 7.57 -8.76
CA SER A 268 -6.25 6.72 -9.25
C SER A 268 -6.74 5.50 -10.06
N CYS A 269 -8.06 5.35 -10.25
CA CYS A 269 -8.63 4.27 -11.06
C CYS A 269 -8.40 4.50 -12.56
N GLY A 270 -7.50 3.71 -13.15
CA GLY A 270 -7.21 3.75 -14.58
C GLY A 270 -8.21 3.00 -15.47
N PHE A 271 -9.20 2.32 -14.89
CA PHE A 271 -10.14 1.47 -15.63
C PHE A 271 -11.36 2.23 -16.20
N LYS A 272 -11.63 3.45 -15.73
CA LYS A 272 -12.82 4.27 -16.14
C LYS A 272 -14.09 3.41 -16.20
N GLU A 273 -14.85 3.48 -17.29
CA GLU A 273 -16.09 2.72 -17.54
C GLU A 273 -15.90 1.19 -17.62
N LYS A 274 -14.66 0.70 -17.64
CA LYS A 274 -14.36 -0.75 -17.67
C LYS A 274 -13.98 -1.29 -16.29
N CYS A 275 -14.14 -0.50 -15.23
CA CYS A 275 -13.95 -0.98 -13.88
C CYS A 275 -15.06 -1.98 -13.55
N ILE A 276 -14.69 -3.14 -13.02
CA ILE A 276 -15.67 -4.11 -12.52
C ILE A 276 -16.41 -3.58 -11.29
N ARG A 277 -15.80 -2.62 -10.58
CA ARG A 277 -16.33 -1.98 -9.36
C ARG A 277 -16.99 -0.66 -9.70
N THR A 278 -17.98 -0.30 -8.89
CA THR A 278 -18.75 0.93 -9.09
C THR A 278 -17.89 2.17 -8.83
N HIS A 279 -17.89 3.11 -9.77
CA HIS A 279 -17.28 4.42 -9.61
C HIS A 279 -18.29 5.37 -8.98
N PHE A 280 -18.00 5.81 -7.75
CA PHE A 280 -18.81 6.78 -7.04
C PHE A 280 -17.91 7.69 -6.19
N HIS A 281 -18.36 8.92 -5.93
CA HIS A 281 -17.55 9.96 -5.31
C HIS A 281 -17.53 9.89 -3.76
N LEU A 282 -18.43 9.11 -3.16
CA LEU A 282 -18.49 8.81 -1.72
C LEU A 282 -18.13 7.34 -1.43
N PRO A 283 -17.66 7.01 -0.21
CA PRO A 283 -17.32 5.63 0.19
C PRO A 283 -18.54 4.72 0.42
N TYR A 284 -19.75 5.28 0.32
CA TYR A 284 -21.03 4.58 0.36
C TYR A 284 -21.92 5.09 -0.79
N ARG A 285 -22.86 4.27 -1.25
CA ARG A 285 -23.87 4.64 -2.25
C ARG A 285 -25.19 3.94 -1.98
N TRP A 286 -26.24 4.72 -1.76
CA TRP A 286 -27.59 4.23 -1.52
C TRP A 286 -28.41 4.22 -2.80
N GLN A 287 -29.06 3.09 -3.07
CA GLN A 287 -29.86 2.91 -4.28
C GLN A 287 -31.19 2.22 -3.98
N TYR A 288 -32.24 2.57 -4.72
CA TYR A 288 -33.51 1.86 -4.74
C TYR A 288 -33.75 1.19 -6.09
N CYS A 289 -34.45 0.07 -6.06
CA CYS A 289 -34.89 -0.63 -7.25
C CYS A 289 -36.14 0.08 -7.79
N GLN A 290 -36.14 0.38 -9.08
CA GLN A 290 -37.33 0.82 -9.81
C GLN A 290 -37.48 -0.08 -11.03
N GLY A 291 -38.48 -0.97 -10.99
CA GLY A 291 -38.62 -2.05 -11.95
C GLY A 291 -37.45 -3.03 -11.85
N ASN A 292 -36.51 -2.95 -12.81
CA ASN A 292 -35.27 -3.74 -12.84
C ASN A 292 -33.99 -2.88 -12.84
N THR A 293 -34.10 -1.58 -12.55
CA THR A 293 -32.96 -0.66 -12.56
C THR A 293 -32.71 -0.10 -11.17
N TRP A 294 -31.43 0.08 -10.82
CA TRP A 294 -31.02 0.71 -9.56
C TRP A 294 -30.82 2.20 -9.77
N LYS A 295 -31.55 3.01 -9.02
CA LYS A 295 -31.45 4.47 -9.02
C LYS A 295 -30.90 4.98 -7.69
N ASP A 296 -30.16 6.08 -7.73
CA ASP A 296 -29.54 6.67 -6.54
C ASP A 296 -30.56 7.47 -5.72
N PHE A 297 -30.42 7.46 -4.40
CA PHE A 297 -31.12 8.42 -3.55
C PHE A 297 -30.42 9.78 -3.58
N THR A 298 -31.20 10.87 -3.54
CA THR A 298 -30.68 12.23 -3.43
C THR A 298 -30.20 12.56 -2.01
N ASN A 299 -30.96 12.16 -0.98
CA ASN A 299 -30.62 12.42 0.43
C ASN A 299 -29.73 11.31 1.03
N MET A 300 -28.72 10.86 0.29
CA MET A 300 -27.95 9.67 0.66
C MET A 300 -27.07 9.84 1.90
N GLU A 301 -26.63 11.05 2.21
CA GLU A 301 -25.87 11.37 3.42
C GLU A 301 -26.75 11.26 4.67
N GLU A 302 -28.00 11.73 4.62
CA GLU A 302 -28.97 11.61 5.72
C GLU A 302 -29.34 10.15 5.97
N ILE A 303 -29.51 9.37 4.89
CA ILE A 303 -29.78 7.93 4.97
C ILE A 303 -28.58 7.20 5.58
N GLU A 304 -27.35 7.54 5.19
CA GLU A 304 -26.13 6.94 5.75
C GLU A 304 -25.96 7.28 7.24
N ASP A 305 -26.16 8.54 7.63
CA ASP A 305 -26.07 8.97 9.03
C ASP A 305 -27.09 8.21 9.90
N ALA A 306 -28.32 8.08 9.41
CA ALA A 306 -29.35 7.29 10.06
C ALA A 306 -29.03 5.79 10.10
N TYR A 307 -28.39 5.23 9.07
CA TYR A 307 -28.02 3.81 9.02
C TYR A 307 -26.94 3.47 10.06
N CYS A 308 -25.99 4.36 10.27
CA CYS A 308 -24.88 4.16 11.22
C CYS A 308 -25.35 3.96 12.67
N ASP A 309 -26.51 4.50 13.06
CA ASP A 309 -27.09 4.24 14.38
C ASP A 309 -27.96 2.96 14.37
N PRO A 310 -27.55 1.89 15.07
CA PRO A 310 -28.32 0.65 15.11
C PRO A 310 -29.71 0.80 15.78
N LYS A 311 -29.95 1.87 16.55
CA LYS A 311 -31.27 2.19 17.14
C LYS A 311 -32.27 2.62 16.08
N ILE A 312 -31.80 3.20 14.99
CA ILE A 312 -32.64 3.65 13.90
C ILE A 312 -32.92 2.44 12.99
N VAL A 313 -34.14 1.93 13.06
CA VAL A 313 -34.59 0.80 12.21
C VAL A 313 -35.21 1.29 10.91
N ARG A 314 -35.79 2.50 10.93
CA ARG A 314 -36.44 3.14 9.80
C ARG A 314 -35.99 4.58 9.64
N PHE A 315 -35.81 5.00 8.40
CA PHE A 315 -35.58 6.38 8.03
C PHE A 315 -36.78 6.89 7.24
N ASP A 316 -37.43 7.94 7.75
CA ASP A 316 -38.57 8.57 7.11
C ASP A 316 -38.13 9.90 6.51
N SER A 317 -38.28 10.05 5.19
CA SER A 317 -37.99 11.31 4.50
C SER A 317 -39.28 12.00 4.10
N ALA A 318 -39.35 13.29 4.38
CA ALA A 318 -40.34 14.17 3.77
C ALA A 318 -39.97 14.44 2.30
N PHE A 319 -40.96 14.89 1.53
CA PHE A 319 -40.90 15.27 0.11
C PHE A 319 -39.50 15.67 -0.40
N THR A 320 -39.04 15.02 -1.46
CA THR A 320 -37.88 15.46 -2.25
C THR A 320 -38.33 15.75 -3.68
N GLU A 321 -37.61 16.58 -4.43
CA GLU A 321 -37.99 16.97 -5.80
C GLU A 321 -38.24 15.78 -6.75
N GLU A 322 -37.67 14.61 -6.44
CA GLU A 322 -37.80 13.37 -7.24
C GLU A 322 -38.88 12.40 -6.72
N PHE A 323 -39.26 12.49 -5.44
CA PHE A 323 -40.28 11.64 -4.83
C PHE A 323 -41.50 12.47 -4.42
N LEU A 324 -42.56 12.37 -5.22
CA LEU A 324 -43.85 13.02 -5.00
C LEU A 324 -44.63 12.51 -3.78
N PHE A 325 -44.07 11.54 -3.03
CA PHE A 325 -44.68 10.96 -1.84
C PHE A 325 -43.62 10.72 -0.76
N PRO A 326 -43.96 10.82 0.54
CA PRO A 326 -43.09 10.43 1.64
C PRO A 326 -42.64 8.98 1.47
N PHE A 327 -41.38 8.70 1.76
CA PHE A 327 -40.82 7.36 1.68
C PHE A 327 -40.16 6.96 3.00
N SER A 328 -40.26 5.67 3.34
CA SER A 328 -39.73 5.09 4.57
C SER A 328 -38.82 3.93 4.23
N ILE A 329 -37.53 4.03 4.57
CA ILE A 329 -36.54 2.98 4.34
C ILE A 329 -36.45 2.12 5.60
N CYS A 330 -36.69 0.81 5.48
CA CYS A 330 -36.42 -0.16 6.53
C CYS A 330 -34.99 -0.71 6.39
N PHE A 331 -34.08 -0.33 7.30
CA PHE A 331 -32.68 -0.79 7.28
C PHE A 331 -32.48 -2.25 7.69
N ARG A 332 -33.54 -2.91 8.19
CA ARG A 332 -33.50 -4.34 8.52
C ARG A 332 -33.76 -5.20 7.30
N ASP A 333 -34.81 -4.85 6.57
CA ASP A 333 -35.29 -5.63 5.42
C ASP A 333 -34.71 -5.09 4.10
N MET A 334 -33.97 -3.98 4.17
CA MET A 334 -33.39 -3.27 3.03
C MET A 334 -34.45 -2.98 1.96
N CYS A 335 -35.55 -2.36 2.37
CA CYS A 335 -36.69 -2.05 1.51
C CYS A 335 -37.26 -0.64 1.77
N CYS A 336 -37.93 -0.09 0.77
CA CYS A 336 -38.64 1.18 0.83
C CYS A 336 -40.04 1.01 0.24
N GLY A 337 -41.06 0.86 1.09
CA GLY A 337 -42.39 0.44 0.66
C GLY A 337 -42.38 -0.99 0.08
N LEU A 338 -42.67 -1.12 -1.21
CA LEU A 338 -42.61 -2.41 -1.94
C LEU A 338 -41.28 -2.62 -2.69
N GLU A 339 -40.45 -1.57 -2.78
CA GLU A 339 -39.21 -1.61 -3.55
C GLU A 339 -38.02 -2.04 -2.70
N LYS A 340 -37.04 -2.71 -3.34
CA LYS A 340 -35.79 -3.09 -2.68
C LYS A 340 -34.82 -1.91 -2.62
N VAL A 341 -34.04 -1.84 -1.56
CA VAL A 341 -32.98 -0.84 -1.35
C VAL A 341 -31.66 -1.59 -1.18
N ARG A 342 -30.55 -0.99 -1.60
CA ARG A 342 -29.20 -1.50 -1.34
C ARG A 342 -28.23 -0.38 -0.99
N ARG A 343 -27.21 -0.74 -0.21
CA ARG A 343 -26.06 0.09 0.11
C ARG A 343 -24.80 -0.55 -0.50
N LEU A 344 -24.15 0.15 -1.42
CA LEU A 344 -22.82 -0.22 -1.90
C LEU A 344 -21.78 0.43 -0.99
N SER A 345 -20.70 -0.29 -0.72
CA SER A 345 -19.64 0.17 0.18
C SER A 345 -18.26 -0.06 -0.45
N THR A 346 -17.25 0.64 0.05
CA THR A 346 -15.86 0.31 -0.26
C THR A 346 -15.44 -1.00 0.40
N ALA A 347 -14.27 -1.54 0.01
CA ALA A 347 -13.78 -2.78 0.62
C ALA A 347 -13.65 -2.63 2.16
N SER A 348 -13.99 -3.70 2.88
CA SER A 348 -13.93 -3.76 4.33
C SER A 348 -12.50 -3.49 4.84
N SER A 349 -12.39 -2.69 5.91
CA SER A 349 -11.11 -2.26 6.51
C SER A 349 -10.21 -3.44 6.86
N VAL A 350 -10.77 -4.55 7.34
CA VAL A 350 -10.01 -5.76 7.71
C VAL A 350 -9.34 -6.46 6.52
N THR A 351 -9.76 -6.16 5.28
CA THR A 351 -9.21 -6.77 4.05
C THR A 351 -8.09 -5.95 3.41
N LYS A 352 -7.83 -4.74 3.91
CA LYS A 352 -6.86 -3.81 3.35
C LYS A 352 -5.90 -3.31 4.44
N PRO A 353 -4.66 -2.93 4.07
CA PRO A 353 -3.76 -2.31 5.02
C PRO A 353 -4.30 -0.97 5.57
N PRO A 354 -3.89 -0.56 6.78
CA PRO A 354 -4.43 0.62 7.47
C PRO A 354 -4.16 1.97 6.79
N HIS A 355 -3.32 2.01 5.74
CA HIS A 355 -3.11 3.24 4.96
C HIS A 355 -4.22 3.52 3.94
N PHE A 356 -5.20 2.63 3.78
CA PHE A 356 -6.40 2.87 3.00
C PHE A 356 -7.50 3.49 3.89
N ILE A 357 -7.43 4.79 4.14
CA ILE A 357 -8.36 5.49 5.05
C ILE A 357 -9.84 5.53 4.62
N LEU A 358 -10.11 5.29 3.32
CA LEU A 358 -11.46 5.29 2.74
C LEU A 358 -12.06 3.87 2.65
N THR A 359 -11.55 2.90 3.39
CA THR A 359 -12.18 1.57 3.52
C THR A 359 -13.34 1.63 4.51
N THR A 360 -14.36 0.82 4.30
CA THR A 360 -15.52 0.76 5.19
C THR A 360 -15.15 -0.01 6.45
N GLU A 361 -15.22 0.66 7.59
CA GLU A 361 -15.15 0.05 8.90
C GLU A 361 -16.53 -0.46 9.28
N TRP A 362 -16.63 -1.75 9.60
CA TRP A 362 -17.90 -2.40 9.95
C TRP A 362 -17.94 -2.68 11.44
N ILE A 363 -18.95 -2.13 12.11
CA ILE A 363 -19.14 -2.29 13.54
C ILE A 363 -20.25 -3.30 13.79
N TRP A 364 -19.95 -4.26 14.67
CA TRP A 364 -20.89 -5.29 15.07
C TRP A 364 -21.51 -4.95 16.42
N TYR A 365 -22.83 -5.12 16.50
CA TYR A 365 -23.62 -4.87 17.70
C TYR A 365 -24.43 -6.09 18.10
N TRP A 366 -24.76 -6.21 19.38
CA TRP A 366 -25.72 -7.16 19.93
C TRP A 366 -26.77 -6.45 20.77
N LYS A 367 -27.98 -6.99 20.77
CA LYS A 367 -29.09 -6.42 21.54
C LYS A 367 -29.13 -6.99 22.95
N ASP A 368 -29.06 -6.12 23.96
CA ASP A 368 -29.08 -6.52 25.36
C ASP A 368 -30.49 -6.76 25.93
N GLU A 369 -30.55 -7.13 27.20
CA GLU A 369 -31.81 -7.35 27.93
C GLU A 369 -32.67 -6.11 28.09
N TYR A 370 -32.11 -4.91 27.91
CA TYR A 370 -32.81 -3.63 27.95
C TYR A 370 -33.14 -3.12 26.54
N ASP A 371 -33.09 -4.00 25.54
CA ASP A 371 -33.32 -3.68 24.14
C ASP A 371 -32.36 -2.62 23.57
N THR A 372 -31.19 -2.44 24.19
CA THR A 372 -30.14 -1.50 23.76
C THR A 372 -29.07 -2.23 22.96
N TRP A 373 -28.56 -1.58 21.92
CA TRP A 373 -27.49 -2.11 21.10
C TRP A 373 -26.13 -1.82 21.72
N GLN A 374 -25.36 -2.88 21.95
CA GLN A 374 -24.04 -2.85 22.53
C GLN A 374 -23.00 -3.30 21.51
N GLU A 375 -21.87 -2.61 21.46
CA GLU A 375 -20.79 -2.92 20.53
C GLU A 375 -19.95 -4.11 21.01
N TYR A 376 -19.57 -5.00 20.09
CA TYR A 376 -18.67 -6.10 20.42
C TYR A 376 -17.23 -5.60 20.66
N GLY A 377 -16.63 -6.07 21.76
CA GLY A 377 -15.24 -5.76 22.13
C GLY A 377 -15.08 -4.52 23.01
N LYS A 378 -16.13 -3.72 23.23
CA LYS A 378 -16.14 -2.65 24.23
C LYS A 378 -16.60 -3.19 25.59
N GLN A 379 -15.96 -2.71 26.65
CA GLN A 379 -16.38 -2.97 28.03
C GLN A 379 -17.42 -1.93 28.42
N ASP A 380 -18.59 -2.39 28.84
CA ASP A 380 -19.63 -1.55 29.43
C ASP A 380 -19.67 -1.81 30.95
N ASP A 381 -20.18 -0.85 31.73
CA ASP A 381 -20.32 -0.96 33.19
C ASP A 381 -21.25 -2.13 33.59
N LEU A 382 -22.17 -2.51 32.70
CA LEU A 382 -23.18 -3.56 32.90
C LEU A 382 -22.78 -4.94 32.34
N HIS A 383 -21.89 -4.99 31.35
CA HIS A 383 -21.59 -6.22 30.60
C HIS A 383 -20.09 -6.48 30.46
N ALA A 384 -19.69 -7.73 30.74
CA ALA A 384 -18.31 -8.15 30.51
C ALA A 384 -17.95 -8.09 29.02
N ALA A 385 -16.77 -7.55 28.70
CA ALA A 385 -16.29 -7.48 27.32
C ALA A 385 -16.21 -8.86 26.68
N ALA A 386 -16.63 -8.94 25.41
CA ALA A 386 -16.45 -10.12 24.59
C ALA A 386 -14.96 -10.32 24.26
N THR A 387 -14.52 -11.57 24.12
CA THR A 387 -13.16 -11.90 23.67
C THR A 387 -12.92 -11.60 22.19
N VAL A 388 -13.95 -11.18 21.47
CA VAL A 388 -13.91 -10.87 20.04
C VAL A 388 -14.30 -9.41 19.84
N SER A 389 -13.56 -8.74 18.96
CA SER A 389 -13.84 -7.38 18.50
C SER A 389 -14.71 -7.39 17.24
N SER A 390 -15.26 -6.22 16.87
CA SER A 390 -15.93 -6.03 15.58
C SER A 390 -15.04 -6.45 14.39
N ASP A 391 -13.73 -6.19 14.46
CA ASP A 391 -12.77 -6.60 13.44
C ASP A 391 -12.65 -8.12 13.31
N ASP A 392 -12.65 -8.84 14.43
CA ASP A 392 -12.56 -10.30 14.43
C ASP A 392 -13.84 -10.94 13.87
N LEU A 393 -15.01 -10.36 14.21
CA LEU A 393 -16.29 -10.77 13.67
C LEU A 393 -16.39 -10.49 12.17
N GLU A 394 -15.92 -9.34 11.71
CA GLU A 394 -15.89 -8.98 10.28
C GLU A 394 -14.95 -9.90 9.48
N LYS A 395 -13.77 -10.22 10.01
CA LYS A 395 -12.87 -11.21 9.39
C LYS A 395 -13.54 -12.57 9.28
N ALA A 396 -14.20 -13.03 10.34
CA ALA A 396 -14.90 -14.31 10.35
C ALA A 396 -16.07 -14.32 9.35
N TYR A 397 -16.86 -13.24 9.31
CA TYR A 397 -17.97 -13.06 8.38
C TYR A 397 -17.52 -13.15 6.91
N LEU A 398 -16.38 -12.53 6.58
CA LEU A 398 -15.83 -12.54 5.22
C LEU A 398 -15.10 -13.85 4.84
N SER A 399 -14.74 -14.68 5.82
CA SER A 399 -13.83 -15.82 5.57
C SER A 399 -14.46 -17.02 4.85
N GLU A 400 -15.78 -17.03 4.62
CA GLU A 400 -16.61 -18.12 4.04
C GLU A 400 -16.43 -19.52 4.66
N SER A 401 -15.54 -19.67 5.64
CA SER A 401 -15.09 -20.96 6.18
C SER A 401 -16.05 -21.57 7.18
N SER A 402 -16.91 -20.75 7.81
CA SER A 402 -17.99 -21.20 8.69
C SER A 402 -19.05 -20.11 8.84
N PRO A 403 -20.36 -20.44 8.69
CA PRO A 403 -21.46 -19.51 8.93
C PRO A 403 -21.66 -19.17 10.42
N LYS A 404 -20.91 -19.84 11.30
CA LYS A 404 -21.00 -19.71 12.76
C LYS A 404 -19.63 -19.51 13.39
N MET A 405 -19.58 -18.71 14.45
CA MET A 405 -18.38 -18.44 15.23
C MET A 405 -18.69 -18.57 16.73
N THR A 406 -17.76 -19.10 17.51
CA THR A 406 -17.90 -19.19 18.98
C THR A 406 -16.94 -18.23 19.68
N PHE A 407 -17.37 -17.67 20.80
CA PHE A 407 -16.57 -16.74 21.61
C PHE A 407 -17.01 -16.75 23.08
N LYS A 408 -16.25 -16.06 23.93
CA LYS A 408 -16.52 -15.93 25.36
C LYS A 408 -16.82 -14.49 25.72
N ALA A 409 -17.72 -14.27 26.67
CA ALA A 409 -17.88 -12.98 27.35
C ALA A 409 -18.06 -13.24 28.85
N GLY A 410 -17.07 -12.80 29.64
CA GLY A 410 -16.95 -13.18 31.05
C GLY A 410 -16.92 -14.71 31.23
N ARG A 411 -17.90 -15.24 31.98
CA ARG A 411 -18.02 -16.68 32.31
C ARG A 411 -18.89 -17.49 31.34
N HIS A 412 -19.41 -16.86 30.30
CA HIS A 412 -20.38 -17.47 29.39
C HIS A 412 -19.79 -17.66 28.00
N GLU A 413 -20.15 -18.77 27.36
CA GLU A 413 -19.81 -19.10 25.97
C GLU A 413 -21.02 -18.83 25.07
N TYR A 414 -20.74 -18.21 23.92
CA TYR A 414 -21.73 -17.80 22.94
C TYR A 414 -21.35 -18.29 21.54
N GLU A 415 -22.37 -18.54 20.73
CA GLU A 415 -22.27 -18.83 19.30
C GLU A 415 -22.97 -17.71 18.53
N ILE A 416 -22.28 -17.08 17.57
CA ILE A 416 -22.86 -16.17 16.59
C ILE A 416 -23.17 -16.96 15.32
N ASN A 417 -24.37 -16.76 14.78
CA ASN A 417 -24.77 -17.23 13.48
C ASN A 417 -24.97 -16.02 12.55
N PHE A 418 -24.08 -15.89 11.57
CA PHE A 418 -24.05 -14.77 10.64
C PHE A 418 -25.21 -14.80 9.63
N VAL A 419 -25.77 -15.99 9.35
CA VAL A 419 -26.89 -16.15 8.41
C VAL A 419 -28.21 -15.70 9.04
N SER A 420 -28.45 -16.12 10.29
CA SER A 420 -29.67 -15.72 11.00
C SER A 420 -29.56 -14.34 11.66
N MET A 421 -28.37 -13.73 11.68
CA MET A 421 -28.08 -12.51 12.44
C MET A 421 -28.49 -12.64 13.93
N MET A 422 -28.08 -13.75 14.56
CA MET A 422 -28.40 -14.04 15.96
C MET A 422 -27.18 -14.56 16.73
N GLN A 423 -27.10 -14.20 18.00
CA GLN A 423 -26.18 -14.75 18.98
C GLN A 423 -26.95 -15.68 19.92
N LYS A 424 -26.36 -16.82 20.27
CA LYS A 424 -26.94 -17.82 21.17
C LYS A 424 -26.01 -18.11 22.33
N ASN A 425 -26.51 -18.04 23.56
CA ASN A 425 -25.77 -18.49 24.73
C ASN A 425 -25.77 -20.02 24.78
N LEU A 426 -24.60 -20.64 24.83
CA LEU A 426 -24.50 -22.10 24.76
C LEU A 426 -24.98 -22.79 26.05
N ARG A 427 -24.93 -22.11 27.19
CA ARG A 427 -25.34 -22.62 28.50
C ARG A 427 -26.84 -22.49 28.73
N TYR A 428 -27.39 -21.29 28.52
CA TYR A 428 -28.80 -20.98 28.81
C TYR A 428 -29.72 -21.07 27.59
N LYS A 429 -29.15 -21.27 26.39
CA LYS A 429 -29.86 -21.33 25.09
C LYS A 429 -30.67 -20.06 24.75
N THR A 430 -30.44 -18.96 25.46
CA THR A 430 -31.03 -17.65 25.16
C THR A 430 -30.46 -17.12 23.85
N GLU A 431 -31.31 -16.53 23.02
CA GLU A 431 -30.93 -15.96 21.72
C GLU A 431 -31.14 -14.45 21.72
N ARG A 432 -30.19 -13.71 21.12
CA ARG A 432 -30.18 -12.26 21.01
C ARG A 432 -29.89 -11.86 19.57
N LYS A 433 -30.47 -10.74 19.12
CA LYS A 433 -30.25 -10.22 17.77
C LYS A 433 -28.87 -9.57 17.68
N ILE A 434 -28.22 -9.71 16.53
CA ILE A 434 -27.00 -8.98 16.20
C ILE A 434 -27.26 -8.04 15.01
N CYS A 435 -26.44 -7.02 14.88
CA CYS A 435 -26.50 -6.05 13.80
C CYS A 435 -25.09 -5.73 13.31
N ARG A 436 -24.95 -5.49 12.02
CA ARG A 436 -23.72 -5.02 11.36
C ARG A 436 -24.04 -3.67 10.71
N ARG A 437 -23.27 -2.63 11.03
CA ARG A 437 -23.42 -1.27 10.49
C ARG A 437 -22.10 -0.71 10.02
#